data_AF-A0A957IZW7-F1
#
_entry.id   AF-A0A957IZW7-F1
#
_cell.length_a   1.000
_cell.length_b   1.000
_cell.length_c   1.000
_cell.angle_alpha   90.00
_cell.angle_beta   90.00
_cell.angle_gamma   90.00
#
_symmetry.space_group_name_H-M   'P 1'
#
loop_
_entity.id
_entity.type
_entity.pdbx_description
1 polymer ?
#
loop_
_entity_poly.entity_id
_entity_poly.type
_entity_poly.pdbx_seq_one_letter_code
_entity_poly.pdbx_strand_id
1 'polypeptide(L)' 'DVPAPLLEQLAVNGRLVMPVGQQPRMQRLWRVRRLADGAFRYETLERVRFVPLVGAGGWQAEELAEEQ' A
#
# COMPACT_ATOMS: atom_id res chain seq x y z
N ASP A 1 -0.63 1.31 6.20
CA ASP A 1 -0.94 2.48 5.32
C ASP A 1 -0.05 2.41 4.08
N VAL A 2 -0.08 3.41 3.19
CA VAL A 2 0.76 3.39 1.97
C VAL A 2 2.16 3.88 2.34
N PRO A 3 3.24 3.15 2.03
CA PRO A 3 4.60 3.55 2.41
C PRO A 3 4.99 4.90 1.79
N ALA A 4 5.45 5.84 2.62
CA ALA A 4 5.85 7.18 2.18
C ALA A 4 6.85 7.20 1.00
N PRO A 5 7.89 6.33 0.96
CA PRO A 5 8.82 6.31 -0.17
C PRO A 5 8.14 6.02 -1.53
N LEU A 6 7.07 5.22 -1.54
CA LEU A 6 6.32 4.93 -2.77
C LEU A 6 5.46 6.12 -3.23
N LEU A 7 5.00 6.95 -2.29
CA LEU A 7 4.29 8.20 -2.59
C LEU A 7 5.24 9.26 -3.16
N GLU A 8 6.42 9.40 -2.55
CA GLU A 8 7.45 10.37 -2.97
C GLU A 8 7.98 10.09 -4.37
N GLN A 9 8.12 8.81 -4.73
CA GLN A 9 8.55 8.38 -6.07
C GLN A 9 7.46 8.52 -7.13
N LEU A 10 6.23 8.83 -6.76
CA LEU A 10 5.13 8.92 -7.71
C LEU A 10 5.23 10.21 -8.54
N ALA A 11 5.35 10.03 -9.87
CA ALA A 11 5.29 11.15 -10.81
C ALA A 11 3.94 11.88 -10.75
N VAL A 12 3.92 13.17 -11.13
CA VAL A 12 2.67 13.93 -11.26
C VAL A 12 1.74 13.25 -12.27
N ASN A 13 0.46 13.12 -11.93
CA ASN A 13 -0.56 12.32 -12.64
C ASN A 13 -0.29 10.80 -12.69
N GLY A 14 0.77 10.33 -12.02
CA GLY A 14 1.07 8.92 -11.81
C GLY A 14 0.06 8.23 -10.92
N ARG A 15 0.05 6.90 -10.96
CA ARG A 15 -0.86 6.04 -10.19
C ARG A 15 -0.07 4.94 -9.49
N LEU A 16 -0.28 4.79 -8.19
CA LEU A 16 0.14 3.64 -7.41
C LEU A 16 -1.09 2.79 -7.12
N VAL A 17 -1.00 1.49 -7.39
CA VAL A 17 -2.06 0.53 -7.04
C VAL A 17 -1.44 -0.57 -6.20
N MET A 18 -1.91 -0.75 -4.97
CA MET A 18 -1.33 -1.74 -4.06
C MET A 18 -2.35 -2.30 -3.06
N PRO A 19 -2.16 -3.52 -2.56
CA PRO A 19 -2.92 -4.03 -1.42
C PRO A 19 -2.56 -3.27 -0.14
N VAL A 20 -3.57 -2.86 0.62
CA VAL A 20 -3.42 -2.23 1.94
C VAL A 20 -4.36 -2.91 2.92
N GLY A 21 -3.84 -3.32 4.08
CA GLY A 21 -4.60 -3.98 5.12
C GLY A 21 -3.88 -3.92 6.47
N GLN A 22 -4.65 -3.99 7.56
CA GLN A 22 -4.11 -4.09 8.93
C GLN A 22 -3.77 -5.53 9.32
N GLN A 23 -4.06 -6.50 8.46
CA GLN A 23 -3.70 -7.91 8.63
C GLN A 23 -3.08 -8.43 7.34
N PRO A 24 -2.10 -9.34 7.40
CA PRO A 24 -1.36 -9.79 6.23
C PRO A 24 -2.22 -10.47 5.16
N ARG A 25 -3.39 -11.04 5.52
CA ARG A 25 -4.29 -11.73 4.58
C ARG A 25 -5.68 -11.09 4.43
N MET A 26 -5.90 -9.91 5.01
CA MET A 26 -7.14 -9.16 4.89
C MET A 26 -6.84 -7.74 4.40
N GLN A 27 -6.92 -7.55 3.09
CA GLN A 27 -6.50 -6.35 2.40
C GLN A 27 -7.61 -5.80 1.49
N ARG A 28 -7.52 -4.51 1.17
CA ARG A 28 -8.23 -3.90 0.04
C ARG A 28 -7.21 -3.34 -0.94
N LEU A 29 -7.52 -3.42 -2.23
CA LEU A 29 -6.75 -2.80 -3.27
C LEU A 29 -7.03 -1.30 -3.26
N TRP A 30 -5.98 -0.51 -3.10
CA TRP A 30 -6.07 0.94 -3.10
C TRP A 30 -5.44 1.48 -4.38
N ARG A 31 -6.02 2.55 -4.92
CA ARG A 31 -5.42 3.38 -5.96
C ARG A 31 -5.09 4.74 -5.37
N VAL A 32 -3.83 5.13 -5.46
CA VAL A 32 -3.35 6.47 -5.12
C VAL A 32 -2.94 7.18 -6.39
N ARG A 33 -3.35 8.45 -6.54
CA ARG A 33 -2.92 9.29 -7.66
C ARG A 33 -2.29 10.56 -7.12
N ARG A 34 -1.14 10.94 -7.66
CA ARG A 34 -0.57 12.27 -7.43
C ARG A 34 -1.22 13.25 -8.40
N LEU A 35 -1.90 14.26 -7.88
CA LEU A 35 -2.56 15.30 -8.65
C LEU A 35 -1.55 16.37 -9.10
N ALA A 36 -1.96 17.22 -10.04
CA ALA A 36 -1.12 18.28 -10.60
C ALA A 36 -0.68 19.34 -9.57
N ASP A 37 -1.48 19.55 -8.52
CA ASP A 37 -1.20 20.46 -7.40
C ASP A 37 -0.28 19.83 -6.33
N GLY A 38 0.18 18.60 -6.54
CA GLY A 38 1.02 17.86 -5.61
C GLY A 38 0.26 17.08 -4.54
N ALA A 39 -1.06 17.23 -4.44
CA ALA A 39 -1.87 16.45 -3.50
C ALA A 39 -2.02 14.97 -3.93
N PHE A 40 -2.29 14.10 -2.96
CA PHE A 40 -2.57 12.69 -3.21
C PHE A 40 -4.05 12.39 -3.05
N ARG A 41 -4.64 11.71 -4.04
CA ARG A 41 -6.01 11.20 -3.98
C ARG A 41 -5.99 9.70 -3.78
N TYR A 42 -6.69 9.25 -2.74
CA TYR A 42 -6.80 7.83 -2.38
C TYR A 42 -8.20 7.31 -2.73
N GLU A 43 -8.25 6.10 -3.26
CA GLU A 43 -9.48 5.41 -3.63
C GLU A 43 -9.36 3.94 -3.26
N THR A 44 -10.34 3.42 -2.54
CA THR A 44 -10.45 1.97 -2.27
C THR A 44 -11.21 1.32 -3.42
N LEU A 45 -10.63 0.30 -4.03
CA LEU A 45 -11.22 -0.41 -5.18
C LEU A 45 -11.98 -1.66 -4.71
N GLU A 46 -11.28 -2.71 -4.28
CA GLU A 46 -11.93 -3.96 -3.88
C GLU A 46 -11.17 -4.78 -2.83
N ARG A 47 -11.82 -5.77 -2.21
CA ARG A 47 -11.16 -6.75 -1.33
C ARG A 47 -10.23 -7.67 -2.11
N VAL A 48 -9.03 -7.90 -1.60
CA VAL A 48 -8.01 -8.77 -2.22
C VAL A 48 -7.21 -9.56 -1.19
N ARG A 49 -6.48 -10.57 -1.63
CA ARG A 49 -5.53 -11.34 -0.81
C ARG A 49 -4.22 -11.51 -1.58
N PHE A 50 -3.23 -10.67 -1.26
CA PHE A 50 -1.86 -10.82 -1.74
C PHE A 50 -0.97 -11.39 -0.64
N VAL A 51 0.21 -11.85 -1.02
CA VAL A 51 1.29 -12.13 -0.07
C VAL A 51 1.67 -10.86 0.70
N PRO A 52 2.21 -10.97 1.92
CA PRO A 52 2.66 -9.81 2.69
C PRO A 52 3.82 -9.11 1.97
N LEU A 53 3.79 -7.78 1.94
CA LEU A 53 4.93 -6.96 1.54
C LEU A 53 5.91 -6.88 2.72
N VAL A 54 7.03 -7.61 2.67
CA VAL A 54 8.02 -7.65 3.76
C VAL A 54 9.11 -6.60 3.53
N GLY A 55 9.46 -5.84 4.56
CA GLY A 55 10.59 -4.91 4.53
C GLY A 55 10.38 -3.62 5.33
N ALA A 56 11.29 -2.65 5.19
CA ALA A 56 11.31 -1.43 6.01
C ALA A 56 10.03 -0.58 5.94
N GLY A 57 9.29 -0.63 4.82
CA GLY A 57 7.99 0.05 4.66
C GLY A 57 6.80 -0.90 4.71
N GLY A 58 6.98 -2.14 5.14
CA GLY A 58 5.94 -3.17 5.17
C GLY A 58 5.98 -3.97 6.46
N TRP A 59 5.55 -5.22 6.37
CA TRP A 59 5.56 -6.16 7.48
C TRP A 59 7.00 -6.56 7.84
N GLN A 60 7.29 -6.69 9.12
CA GLN A 60 8.52 -7.33 9.59
C GLN A 60 8.35 -8.85 9.54
N ALA A 61 9.43 -9.57 9.24
CA ALA A 61 9.37 -11.02 9.05
C ALA A 61 8.94 -11.73 10.35
N GLU A 62 9.34 -11.18 11.48
CA GLU A 62 9.03 -11.65 12.83
C GLU A 62 7.52 -11.55 13.12
N GLU A 63 6.88 -10.45 12.73
CA GLU A 63 5.43 -10.24 12.90
C GLU A 63 4.60 -11.30 12.14
N LEU A 64 5.11 -11.77 11.01
CA LEU A 64 4.45 -12.80 10.19
C LEU A 64 4.71 -14.23 10.71
N ALA A 65 5.78 -14.42 11.48
CA ALA A 65 6.08 -15.71 12.10
C ALA A 65 5.19 -16.00 13.30
N GLU A 66 4.74 -14.95 14.01
CA GLU A 66 3.88 -15.05 15.20
C GLU A 66 2.39 -15.30 14.88
N GLU A 67 1.94 -15.02 13.65
CA GLU A 67 0.57 -15.29 13.20
C GLU A 67 0.32 -16.75 12.74
N GLN A 68 1.32 -17.64 12.84
CA GLN A 68 1.25 -19.05 12.38
C GLN A 68 0.97 -20.05 13.50
#